data_AF-A0A7J4U2A5-F1
#
_entry.id   AF-A0A7J4U2A5-F1
#
_cell.length_a   1.000
_cell.length_b   1.000
_cell.length_c   1.000
_cell.angle_alpha   90.00
_cell.angle_beta   90.00
_cell.angle_gamma   90.00
#
_symmetry.space_group_name_H-M   'P 1'
#
loop_
_entity.id
_entity.type
_entity.pdbx_description
1 polymer ?
#
loop_
_entity_poly.entity_id
_entity_poly.type
_entity_poly.pdbx_seq_one_letter_code
_entity_poly.pdbx_strand_id
1 'polypeptide(L)' 'MWASILERQAGWKADDPTAVRLSSDDAIVLYETAPLHALMSAALLRRKQQVPGAEVTYLIDRNVNYTNACT' A
#
# COMPACT_ATOMS: atom_id res chain seq x y z
N MET A 1 -2.20 12.39 14.85
CA MET A 1 -1.38 11.18 15.02
C MET A 1 -1.38 10.34 13.74
N TRP A 2 -2.49 9.73 13.31
CA TRP A 2 -2.53 9.04 12.00
C TRP A 2 -2.58 10.00 10.80
N ALA A 3 -3.32 11.11 10.91
CA ALA A 3 -3.52 12.05 9.81
C ALA A 3 -2.20 12.66 9.30
N SER A 4 -1.31 13.05 10.22
CA SER A 4 0.03 13.55 9.92
C SER A 4 0.92 12.51 9.21
N ILE A 5 0.73 11.22 9.50
CA ILE A 5 1.43 10.15 8.78
C ILE A 5 0.96 10.13 7.32
N LEU A 6 -0.36 10.17 7.08
CA LEU A 6 -0.91 10.18 5.72
C LEU A 6 -0.56 11.45 4.94
N GLU A 7 -0.53 12.61 5.59
CA GLU A 7 -0.07 13.87 4.99
C GLU A 7 1.38 13.76 4.51
N ARG A 8 2.27 13.20 5.35
CA ARG A 8 3.65 12.90 4.94
C ARG A 8 3.69 11.90 3.78
N GLN A 9 2.87 10.84 3.83
CA GLN A 9 2.80 9.85 2.74
C GLN A 9 2.31 10.44 1.42
N ALA A 10 1.52 11.51 1.43
CA ALA A 10 1.05 12.18 0.23
C ALA A 10 2.19 12.85 -0.56
N GLY A 11 3.32 13.15 0.11
CA GLY A 11 4.51 13.73 -0.49
C GLY A 11 5.39 12.77 -1.29
N TRP A 12 4.97 11.50 -1.48
CA TRP A 12 5.74 10.55 -2.27
C TRP A 12 5.87 10.96 -3.72
N LYS A 13 7.03 10.63 -4.30
CA LYS A 13 7.32 10.85 -5.70
C LYS A 13 8.07 9.65 -6.26
N ALA A 14 7.97 9.45 -7.57
CA ALA A 14 8.59 8.31 -8.25
C ALA A 14 10.12 8.45 -8.38
N ASP A 15 10.65 9.68 -8.38
CA ASP A 15 12.08 10.00 -8.45
C ASP A 15 12.83 9.73 -7.14
N ASP A 16 12.17 9.92 -5.99
CA ASP A 16 12.67 9.49 -4.68
C ASP A 16 11.60 8.70 -3.92
N PRO A 17 11.50 7.38 -4.18
CA PRO A 17 10.47 6.56 -3.54
C PRO A 17 10.72 6.31 -2.05
N THR A 18 11.89 6.70 -1.52
CA THR A 18 12.30 6.43 -0.14
C THR A 18 12.14 7.60 0.80
N ALA A 19 12.06 8.84 0.29
CA ALA A 19 11.92 10.07 1.07
C ALA A 19 10.83 10.02 2.16
N VAL A 20 9.73 9.33 1.89
CA VAL A 20 8.59 9.21 2.80
C VAL A 20 8.34 7.76 3.23
N ARG A 21 9.37 6.92 3.31
CA ARG A 21 9.20 5.53 3.78
C ARG A 21 8.55 5.49 5.18
N LEU A 22 7.57 4.61 5.36
CA LEU A 22 6.94 4.37 6.66
C LEU A 22 7.91 3.66 7.60
N SER A 23 7.92 4.07 8.87
CA SER A 23 8.53 3.28 9.94
C SER A 23 7.57 2.15 10.37
N SER A 24 8.08 1.17 11.13
CA SER A 24 7.24 0.13 11.75
C SER A 24 6.17 0.73 12.63
N ASP A 25 6.53 1.72 13.43
CA ASP A 25 5.65 2.32 14.43
C ASP A 25 4.54 3.14 13.77
N ASP A 26 4.88 3.87 12.70
CA ASP A 26 3.89 4.56 11.88
C ASP A 26 2.87 3.59 11.26
N ALA A 27 3.35 2.44 10.79
CA ALA A 27 2.49 1.43 10.18
C ALA A 27 1.50 0.84 11.19
N ILE A 28 1.95 0.59 12.43
CA ILE A 28 1.09 0.13 13.53
C ILE A 28 0.03 1.18 13.83
N VAL A 29 0.41 2.46 13.96
CA VAL A 29 -0.55 3.56 14.21
C VAL A 29 -1.60 3.65 13.11
N LEU A 30 -1.21 3.53 11.84
CA LEU A 30 -2.14 3.52 10.72
C LEU A 30 -3.11 2.33 10.78
N TYR A 31 -2.59 1.13 11.09
CA TYR A 31 -3.38 -0.08 11.15
C TYR A 31 -4.42 -0.06 12.28
N GLU A 32 -4.04 0.43 13.46
CA GLU A 32 -4.88 0.40 14.65
C GLU A 32 -5.84 1.59 14.76
N THR A 33 -5.48 2.76 14.22
CA THR A 33 -6.18 4.02 14.54
C THR A 33 -6.73 4.78 13.34
N ALA A 34 -6.25 4.53 12.12
CA ALA A 34 -6.68 5.29 10.95
C ALA A 34 -8.06 4.80 10.45
N PRO A 35 -8.99 5.72 10.12
CA PRO A 35 -10.25 5.33 9.48
C PRO A 35 -10.01 4.68 8.11
N LEU A 36 -10.76 3.61 7.81
CA LEU A 36 -10.63 2.86 6.55
C LEU A 36 -10.72 3.75 5.31
N HIS A 37 -11.65 4.70 5.27
CA HIS A 37 -11.83 5.60 4.12
C HIS A 37 -10.61 6.50 3.88
N ALA A 38 -9.90 6.91 4.95
CA ALA A 38 -8.69 7.71 4.83
C ALA A 38 -7.54 6.88 4.25
N LEU A 39 -7.41 5.62 4.68
CA LEU A 39 -6.45 4.66 4.11
C LEU A 39 -6.72 4.38 2.64
N MET A 40 -7.98 4.14 2.26
CA MET A 40 -8.38 3.90 0.86
C MET A 40 -8.05 5.10 -0.04
N SER A 41 -8.33 6.32 0.43
CA SER A 41 -8.02 7.55 -0.30
C SER A 41 -6.51 7.71 -0.51
N ALA A 42 -5.72 7.54 0.53
CA ALA A 42 -4.26 7.61 0.46
C ALA A 42 -3.67 6.52 -0.47
N ALA A 43 -4.18 5.30 -0.40
CA ALA A 43 -3.77 4.19 -1.26
C ALA A 43 -4.08 4.46 -2.74
N LEU A 44 -5.27 4.99 -3.04
CA LEU A 44 -5.65 5.37 -4.40
C LEU A 44 -4.74 6.47 -4.95
N LEU A 45 -4.44 7.49 -4.14
CA LEU A 45 -3.52 8.56 -4.52
C LEU A 45 -2.13 7.99 -4.85
N ARG A 46 -1.60 7.11 -3.99
CA ARG A 46 -0.31 6.45 -4.23
C ARG A 46 -0.32 5.60 -5.50
N ARG A 47 -1.37 4.79 -5.73
CA ARG A 47 -1.49 3.96 -6.94
C ARG A 47 -1.48 4.81 -8.20
N LYS A 48 -2.16 5.96 -8.21
CA LYS A 48 -2.18 6.88 -9.38
C LYS A 48 -0.82 7.50 -9.65
N GLN A 49 -0.04 7.79 -8.61
CA GLN A 49 1.32 8.31 -8.76
C GLN A 49 2.29 7.22 -9.26
N GLN A 50 2.20 6.01 -8.72
CA GLN A 50 3.13 4.91 -9.03
C GLN A 50 2.83 4.22 -10.36
N VAL A 51 1.55 4.05 -10.68
CA VAL A 51 1.07 3.46 -11.93
C VAL A 51 0.01 4.40 -12.49
N PRO A 52 0.37 5.36 -13.35
CA PRO A 52 -0.59 6.25 -13.99
C PRO A 52 -1.58 5.49 -14.88
N GLY A 53 -2.70 6.13 -15.24
CA GLY A 53 -3.71 5.56 -16.12
C GLY A 53 -4.74 4.66 -15.43
N ALA A 54 -5.58 4.01 -16.24
CA ALA A 54 -6.69 3.17 -15.79
C ALA A 54 -6.53 1.70 -16.19
N GLU A 55 -5.37 1.32 -16.71
CA GLU A 55 -5.06 -0.06 -17.06
C GLU A 55 -4.98 -0.93 -15.82
N VAL A 56 -5.52 -2.15 -15.94
CA VAL A 56 -5.53 -3.18 -14.92
C VAL A 56 -4.97 -4.46 -15.54
N THR A 57 -3.98 -5.05 -14.89
CA THR A 57 -3.42 -6.34 -15.28
C THR A 57 -4.05 -7.45 -14.44
N TYR A 58 -4.12 -8.65 -15.01
CA TYR A 58 -4.60 -9.85 -14.33
C TYR A 58 -3.62 -10.99 -14.59
N LEU A 59 -3.53 -11.93 -13.64
CA LEU A 59 -2.71 -13.13 -13.75
C LEU A 59 -3.62 -14.34 -13.83
N ILE A 60 -3.49 -15.14 -14.89
CA ILE A 60 -4.09 -16.48 -14.94
C ILE A 60 -3.00 -17.46 -14.52
N ASP A 61 -3.11 -17.95 -13.30
CA ASP A 61 -2.19 -18.94 -12.75
C ASP A 61 -2.90 -20.28 -12.53
N ARG A 62 -2.14 -21.38 -12.69
CA ARG A 62 -2.60 -22.72 -12.33
C ARG A 62 -1.70 -23.26 -11.21
N ASN A 63 -2.17 -23.09 -9.97
CA ASN A 63 -1.52 -23.64 -8.80
C ASN A 63 -1.73 -25.15 -8.72
N VAL A 64 -0.72 -25.95 -9.12
CA VAL A 64 -0.77 -27.41 -8.97
C VAL A 64 -0.34 -27.79 -7.56
N ASN A 65 -1.32 -28.14 -6.72
CA ASN A 65 -1.08 -28.63 -5.37
C ASN A 65 -0.97 -30.15 -5.39
N TYR A 66 0.26 -30.68 -5.44
CA TYR A 66 0.52 -32.13 -5.49
C TYR A 66 0.23 -32.85 -4.16
N THR A 67 0.24 -32.13 -3.04
CA THR A 67 -0.11 -32.65 -1.72
C THR A 67 -0.58 -31.51 -0.81
N ASN A 68 -1.40 -31.82 0.18
CA ASN A 68 -1.81 -30.93 1.28
C ASN A 68 -1.05 -31.22 2.58
N ALA A 69 -0.01 -32.06 2.54
CA ALA A 69 0.79 -32.41 3.71
C ALA A 69 1.89 -31.37 4.00
N CYS A 70 2.15 -31.12 5.29
CA CYS A 70 3.30 -30.38 5.81
C CYS A 70 3.82 -31.16 7.03
N THR A 71 5.15 -31.36 7.13
CA THR A 71 5.81 -32.02 8.28
C THR A 71 6.59 -31.02 9.10
#